data_AF-A0A1H3H6P5-F1
#
_entry.id   AF-A0A1H3H6P5-F1
#
_cell.length_a   1.000
_cell.length_b   1.000
_cell.length_c   1.000
_cell.angle_alpha   90.00
_cell.angle_beta   90.00
_cell.angle_gamma   90.00
#
_symmetry.space_group_name_H-M   'P 1'
#
loop_
_entity.id
_entity.type
_entity.pdbx_description
1 polymer ?
#
loop_
_entity_poly.entity_id
_entity_poly.type
_entity_poly.pdbx_seq_one_letter_code
_entity_poly.pdbx_strand_id
1 'polypeptide(L)'
;MTRRFDPEQIAALAGKVGGLKDALSKAGKDLGDGNPGTAYGSLSNAANAGKTTQGFYSGVNAELAAASKLVTAASEALAYAAKLQQGNEDDGVDTFKAGNRKRD
;
A
#
# COMPACT_ATOMS: atom_id res chain seq x y z
N MET A 1 25.43 2.48 -20.01
CA MET A 1 24.01 2.06 -19.95
C MET A 1 23.34 2.87 -18.86
N THR A 2 22.39 3.75 -19.23
CA THR A 2 21.54 4.41 -18.24
C THR A 2 20.50 3.39 -17.77
N ARG A 3 20.50 3.07 -16.48
CA ARG A 3 19.48 2.20 -15.87
C ARG A 3 18.10 2.78 -16.20
N ARG A 4 17.22 1.96 -16.77
CA ARG A 4 15.87 2.41 -17.15
C ARG A 4 14.98 2.68 -15.92
N PHE A 5 15.31 2.04 -14.79
CA PHE A 5 14.72 2.28 -13.46
C PHE A 5 15.78 2.05 -12.39
N ASP A 6 15.89 2.97 -11.44
CA ASP A 6 16.88 2.91 -10.36
C ASP A 6 16.29 2.12 -9.16
N PRO A 7 16.96 1.06 -8.66
CA PRO A 7 16.45 0.25 -7.54
C PRO A 7 16.09 1.08 -6.31
N GLU A 8 16.85 2.15 -6.04
CA GLU A 8 16.57 3.09 -4.95
C GLU A 8 15.28 3.87 -5.16
N GLN A 9 14.93 4.23 -6.40
CA GLN A 9 13.67 4.90 -6.73
C GLN A 9 12.48 3.95 -6.57
N ILE A 10 12.65 2.67 -6.90
CA ILE A 10 11.64 1.63 -6.69
C ILE A 10 11.42 1.40 -5.19
N ALA A 11 12.50 1.35 -4.40
CA ALA A 11 12.42 1.23 -2.94
C ALA A 11 11.77 2.47 -2.29
N ALA A 12 12.12 3.68 -2.74
CA ALA A 12 11.49 4.92 -2.28
C ALA A 12 9.99 4.97 -2.63
N LEU A 13 9.60 4.47 -3.81
CA LEU A 13 8.20 4.33 -4.19
C LEU A 13 7.48 3.31 -3.30
N ALA A 14 8.09 2.14 -3.06
CA ALA A 14 7.53 1.12 -2.16
C ALA A 14 7.33 1.66 -0.74
N GLY A 15 8.25 2.50 -0.24
CA GLY A 15 8.13 3.19 1.04
C GLY A 15 6.99 4.22 1.06
N LYS A 16 6.83 5.03 0.01
CA LYS A 16 5.70 5.97 -0.12
C LYS A 16 4.35 5.24 -0.19
N VAL A 17 4.30 4.14 -0.94
CA VAL A 17 3.13 3.24 -1.02
C VAL A 17 2.85 2.62 0.35
N GLY A 18 3.89 2.17 1.06
CA GLY A 18 3.78 1.70 2.45
C GLY A 18 3.17 2.76 3.38
N GLY A 19 3.60 4.01 3.30
CA GLY A 19 3.01 5.11 4.08
C GLY A 19 1.55 5.39 3.74
N LEU A 20 1.11 5.10 2.51
CA LEU A 20 -0.29 5.20 2.11
C LEU A 20 -1.18 4.19 2.87
N LYS A 21 -0.65 3.00 3.17
CA LYS A 21 -1.35 1.99 3.97
C LYS A 21 -1.65 2.50 5.37
N ASP A 22 -0.65 3.11 6.02
CA ASP A 22 -0.80 3.66 7.37
C ASP A 22 -1.79 4.83 7.37
N ALA A 23 -1.74 5.67 6.34
CA ALA A 23 -2.70 6.76 6.15
C ALA A 23 -4.13 6.25 5.95
N LEU A 24 -4.35 5.19 5.15
CA LEU A 24 -5.67 4.58 4.95
C LEU A 24 -6.18 3.90 6.22
N SER A 25 -5.32 3.20 6.95
CA SER A 25 -5.68 2.59 8.23
C SER A 25 -6.04 3.64 9.28
N LYS A 26 -5.28 4.74 9.33
CA LYS A 26 -5.58 5.87 10.20
C LYS A 26 -6.89 6.55 9.79
N ALA A 27 -7.11 6.80 8.50
CA ALA A 27 -8.33 7.40 8.00
C ALA A 27 -9.57 6.60 8.41
N GLY A 28 -9.52 5.26 8.33
CA GLY A 28 -10.64 4.42 8.79
C GLY A 28 -10.88 4.48 10.30
N LYS A 29 -9.80 4.54 11.10
CA LYS A 29 -9.91 4.71 12.56
C LYS A 29 -10.46 6.09 12.95
N ASP A 30 -9.96 7.14 12.31
CA ASP A 30 -10.36 8.52 12.55
C ASP A 30 -11.82 8.77 12.09
N LEU A 31 -12.26 8.09 11.03
CA LEU A 31 -13.64 8.11 10.55
C LEU A 31 -14.60 7.40 11.53
N GLY A 32 -14.11 6.39 12.26
CA GLY A 32 -14.91 5.62 13.20
C GLY A 32 -15.92 4.68 12.54
N ASP A 33 -16.81 4.09 13.34
CA ASP A 33 -17.86 3.17 12.88
C ASP A 33 -19.12 3.89 12.35
N GLY A 34 -19.11 5.22 12.36
CA GLY A 34 -20.24 6.05 11.97
C GLY A 34 -21.46 5.84 12.84
N ASN A 35 -21.29 5.32 14.08
CA ASN A 35 -22.38 5.15 15.00
C ASN A 35 -22.93 6.52 15.41
N PRO A 36 -24.16 6.87 15.00
CA PRO A 36 -24.73 8.18 15.30
C PRO A 36 -25.21 8.29 16.76
N GLY A 37 -25.16 7.21 17.55
CA GLY A 37 -25.65 7.18 18.91
C GLY A 37 -27.11 7.63 18.99
N THR A 38 -27.39 8.61 19.84
CA THR A 38 -28.72 9.22 19.97
C THR A 38 -28.91 10.46 19.09
N ALA A 39 -27.99 10.79 18.18
CA ALA A 39 -27.99 12.05 17.44
C ALA A 39 -29.25 12.29 16.60
N TYR A 40 -29.84 11.22 16.05
CA TYR A 40 -31.09 11.34 15.30
C TYR A 40 -32.34 11.22 16.19
N GLY A 41 -32.20 10.75 17.43
CA GLY A 41 -33.34 10.39 18.30
C GLY A 41 -33.95 9.03 17.96
N SER A 42 -35.06 8.70 18.63
CA SER A 42 -35.68 7.36 18.62
C SER A 42 -36.94 7.23 17.75
N LEU A 43 -37.35 8.29 17.06
CA LEU A 43 -38.47 8.24 16.10
C LEU A 43 -38.10 7.37 14.89
N SER A 44 -39.08 6.67 14.30
CA SER A 44 -38.84 5.70 13.21
C SER A 44 -38.03 6.26 12.03
N ASN A 45 -38.34 7.49 11.60
CA ASN A 45 -37.61 8.18 10.51
C ASN A 45 -36.16 8.51 10.89
N ALA A 46 -35.93 8.84 12.16
CA ALA A 46 -34.62 9.12 12.71
C ALA A 46 -33.76 7.85 12.88
N ALA A 47 -34.37 6.75 13.31
CA ALA A 47 -33.70 5.45 13.37
C ALA A 47 -33.25 4.97 11.98
N ASN A 48 -34.04 5.24 10.94
CA ASN A 48 -33.64 4.96 9.55
C ASN A 48 -32.47 5.83 9.11
N ALA A 49 -32.48 7.14 9.40
CA ALA A 49 -31.35 8.01 9.13
C ALA A 49 -30.06 7.53 9.83
N GLY A 50 -30.18 7.07 11.07
CA GLY A 50 -29.05 6.51 11.82
C GLY A 50 -28.46 5.26 11.16
N LYS A 51 -29.30 4.33 10.70
CA LYS A 51 -28.85 3.15 9.96
C LYS A 51 -28.21 3.50 8.62
N THR A 52 -28.75 4.47 7.90
CA THR A 52 -28.17 4.94 6.63
C THR A 52 -26.78 5.54 6.85
N THR A 53 -26.62 6.40 7.85
CA THR A 53 -25.31 6.97 8.21
C THR A 53 -24.33 5.88 8.60
N GLN A 54 -24.72 4.97 9.51
CA GLN A 54 -23.84 3.87 9.91
C GLN A 54 -23.47 2.96 8.73
N GLY A 55 -24.42 2.67 7.83
CA GLY A 55 -24.18 1.90 6.61
C GLY A 55 -23.20 2.58 5.65
N PHE A 56 -23.31 3.90 5.49
CA PHE A 56 -22.37 4.68 4.68
C PHE A 56 -20.95 4.59 5.23
N TYR A 57 -20.75 4.82 6.53
CA TYR A 57 -19.43 4.74 7.17
C TYR A 57 -18.83 3.33 7.10
N SER A 58 -19.66 2.30 7.30
CA SER A 58 -19.24 0.91 7.13
C SER A 58 -18.75 0.63 5.70
N GLY A 59 -19.48 1.13 4.69
CA GLY A 59 -19.07 1.02 3.29
C GLY A 59 -17.74 1.73 2.99
N VAL A 60 -17.57 2.97 3.48
CA VAL A 60 -16.31 3.72 3.31
C VAL A 60 -15.15 2.99 3.98
N ASN A 61 -15.33 2.46 5.18
CA ASN A 61 -14.30 1.68 5.87
C ASN A 61 -13.92 0.39 5.12
N ALA A 62 -14.90 -0.27 4.47
CA ALA A 62 -14.62 -1.44 3.65
C ALA A 62 -13.75 -1.08 2.42
N GLU A 63 -14.03 0.03 1.76
CA GLU A 63 -13.22 0.53 0.63
C GLU A 63 -11.81 0.94 1.07
N LEU A 64 -11.67 1.62 2.21
CA LEU A 64 -10.36 1.96 2.80
C LEU A 64 -9.56 0.68 3.11
N ALA A 65 -10.20 -0.36 3.63
CA ALA A 65 -9.56 -1.65 3.88
C ALA A 65 -9.14 -2.37 2.58
N ALA A 66 -9.97 -2.32 1.53
CA ALA A 66 -9.63 -2.85 0.21
C ALA A 66 -8.43 -2.11 -0.41
N ALA A 67 -8.44 -0.78 -0.35
CA ALA A 67 -7.32 0.06 -0.78
C ALA A 67 -6.03 -0.27 -0.01
N SER A 68 -6.12 -0.44 1.31
CA SER A 68 -4.97 -0.84 2.14
C SER A 68 -4.38 -2.19 1.71
N LYS A 69 -5.20 -3.16 1.30
CA LYS A 69 -4.73 -4.46 0.79
C LYS A 69 -4.02 -4.32 -0.56
N LEU A 70 -4.61 -3.56 -1.49
CA LEU A 70 -4.01 -3.31 -2.80
C LEU A 70 -2.65 -2.61 -2.67
N VAL A 71 -2.58 -1.59 -1.82
CA VAL A 71 -1.35 -0.85 -1.51
C VAL A 71 -0.29 -1.75 -0.89
N THR A 72 -0.69 -2.67 0.00
CA THR A 72 0.25 -3.65 0.59
C THR A 72 0.82 -4.58 -0.48
N ALA A 73 -0.04 -5.16 -1.33
CA ALA A 73 0.39 -6.04 -2.42
C ALA A 73 1.29 -5.31 -3.43
N ALA A 74 1.00 -4.04 -3.75
CA ALA A 74 1.84 -3.22 -4.62
C ALA A 74 3.21 -2.93 -3.99
N SER A 75 3.27 -2.62 -2.69
CA SER A 75 4.53 -2.39 -1.97
C SER A 75 5.39 -3.65 -1.94
N GLU A 76 4.78 -4.82 -1.67
CA GLU A 76 5.47 -6.12 -1.69
C GLU A 76 6.00 -6.47 -3.08
N ALA A 77 5.21 -6.27 -4.13
CA ALA A 77 5.63 -6.52 -5.50
C ALA A 77 6.79 -5.61 -5.93
N LEU A 78 6.76 -4.33 -5.54
CA LEU A 78 7.86 -3.39 -5.81
C LEU A 78 9.14 -3.77 -5.04
N ALA A 79 9.02 -4.15 -3.76
CA ALA A 79 10.15 -4.60 -2.96
C ALA A 79 10.77 -5.89 -3.51
N TYR A 80 9.94 -6.82 -3.99
CA TYR A 80 10.39 -8.04 -4.64
C TYR A 80 11.11 -7.76 -5.97
N ALA A 81 10.55 -6.87 -6.80
CA ALA A 81 11.18 -6.46 -8.06
C ALA A 81 12.53 -5.76 -7.83
N ALA A 82 12.65 -4.91 -6.81
CA ALA A 82 13.91 -4.26 -6.44
C ALA A 82 14.98 -5.28 -6.02
N LYS A 83 14.61 -6.29 -5.21
CA LYS A 83 15.53 -7.38 -4.83
C LYS A 83 16.00 -8.21 -6.01
N LEU A 84 15.10 -8.55 -6.94
CA LEU A 84 15.45 -9.29 -8.16
C LEU A 84 16.44 -8.51 -9.03
N GLN A 85 16.27 -7.20 -9.16
CA GLN A 85 17.19 -6.35 -9.92
C GLN A 85 18.58 -6.29 -9.26
N GLN A 86 18.66 -6.18 -7.93
CA GLN A 86 19.95 -6.23 -7.22
C GLN A 86 20.66 -7.57 -7.39
N GLY A 87 19.96 -8.69 -7.21
CA GLY A 87 20.57 -10.02 -7.36
C GLY A 87 21.09 -10.29 -8.78
N ASN A 88 20.33 -9.89 -9.80
CA ASN A 88 20.77 -10.00 -11.19
C ASN A 88 21.97 -9.09 -11.51
N GLU A 89 22.09 -7.94 -10.83
CA GLU A 89 23.26 -7.07 -10.97
C GLU A 89 24.49 -7.65 -10.28
N ASP A 90 24.36 -8.22 -9.09
CA ASP A 90 25.47 -8.87 -8.38
C ASP A 90 26.00 -10.08 -9.17
N ASP A 91 25.11 -10.94 -9.67
CA ASP A 91 25.47 -12.09 -10.51
C ASP A 91 26.10 -11.65 -11.84
N GLY A 92 25.59 -10.57 -12.43
CA GLY A 92 26.15 -9.97 -13.64
C GLY A 92 27.55 -9.41 -13.41
N VAL A 93 27.78 -8.70 -12.29
CA VAL A 93 29.08 -8.14 -11.91
C VAL A 93 30.08 -9.26 -11.62
N ASP A 94 29.68 -10.32 -10.92
CA ASP A 94 30.56 -11.46 -10.64
C ASP A 94 30.91 -12.24 -11.92
N THR A 95 29.96 -12.41 -12.84
CA THR A 95 30.22 -13.03 -14.15
C THR A 95 31.16 -12.17 -15.01
N PHE A 96 30.98 -10.85 -15.03
CA PHE A 96 31.89 -9.93 -15.74
C PHE A 96 33.28 -9.85 -15.10
N LYS A 97 33.39 -9.91 -13.77
CA LYS A 97 34.68 -10.00 -13.06
C LYS A 97 35.39 -11.33 -13.29
N ALA A 98 34.64 -12.43 -13.37
CA ALA A 98 35.18 -13.75 -13.69
C ALA A 98 35.65 -13.84 -15.15
N GLY A 99 34.95 -13.18 -16.09
CA GLY A 99 35.35 -13.09 -17.50
C GLY A 99 36.62 -12.28 -17.77
N ASN A 100 36.98 -11.34 -16.88
CA ASN A 100 38.20 -10.54 -16.99
C ASN A 100 39.46 -11.21 -16.40
N ARG A 101 39.35 -12.43 -15.85
CA ARG A 101 40.50 -13.24 -15.43
C ARG A 101 40.72 -14.41 -16.38
N LYS A 102 41.26 -14.13 -17.57
CA LYS A 102 42.26 -14.96 -18.29
C LYS A 102 42.43 -14.43 -19.70
N ARG A 103 43.49 -13.66 -19.90
CA ARG A 103 44.26 -13.52 -21.14
C ARG A 103 45.63 -12.98 -20.76
N ASP A 104 46.44 -13.86 -20.17
CA ASP A 104 47.90 -13.77 -20.20
C ASP A 104 48.41 -15.07 -20.83
#